data_AF-A0A239PES7-F1
#
_entry.id   AF-A0A239PES7-F1
#
_cell.length_a   1.000
_cell.length_b   1.000
_cell.length_c   1.000
_cell.angle_alpha   90.00
_cell.angle_beta   90.00
_cell.angle_gamma   90.00
#
_symmetry.space_group_name_H-M   'P 1'
#
loop_
_entity.id
_entity.type
_entity.pdbx_description
1 polymer ?
#
loop_
_entity_poly.entity_id
_entity_poly.type
_entity_poly.pdbx_seq_one_letter_code
_entity_poly.pdbx_strand_id
1 'polypeptide(L)'
;MHGWIWRANLVPFAEMIADLVRSGLDDGALTAGVESSDADDSWFGFVLDGRPRVEMRFARTDETVLVDVELDGIGEPLEVRIGLLLDLCNRYRLTPDAG
;
A
#
# COMPACT_ATOMS: atom_id res chain seq x y z
N MET A 1 2.65 -6.11 -8.75
CA MET A 1 2.42 -7.23 -7.80
C MET A 1 1.20 -6.86 -6.97
N HIS A 2 0.24 -7.77 -6.84
CA HIS A 2 -1.08 -7.45 -6.29
C HIS A 2 -1.51 -8.40 -5.17
N GLY A 3 -2.40 -7.93 -4.30
CA GLY A 3 -2.93 -8.72 -3.18
C GLY A 3 -3.87 -7.91 -2.30
N TRP A 4 -4.56 -8.62 -1.42
CA TRP A 4 -5.49 -8.02 -0.45
C TRP A 4 -4.78 -7.73 0.86
N ILE A 5 -5.08 -6.60 1.49
CA ILE A 5 -4.67 -6.32 2.87
C ILE A 5 -5.88 -5.95 3.72
N TRP A 6 -5.79 -6.11 5.03
CA TRP A 6 -6.77 -5.51 5.93
C TRP A 6 -6.79 -3.99 5.75
N ARG A 7 -7.97 -3.38 5.79
CA ARG A 7 -8.08 -1.92 5.71
C ARG A 7 -7.31 -1.20 6.82
N ALA A 8 -7.25 -1.79 8.01
CA ALA A 8 -6.44 -1.29 9.13
C ALA A 8 -4.93 -1.25 8.83
N ASN A 9 -4.47 -2.00 7.82
CA ASN A 9 -3.07 -2.05 7.42
C ASN A 9 -2.73 -1.05 6.30
N LEU A 10 -3.70 -0.31 5.74
CA LEU A 10 -3.46 0.58 4.61
C LEU A 10 -2.32 1.57 4.88
N VAL A 11 -2.41 2.31 5.99
CA VAL A 11 -1.42 3.32 6.35
C VAL A 11 -0.08 2.66 6.71
N PRO A 12 0.01 1.68 7.63
CA PRO A 12 1.27 0.99 7.93
C PRO A 12 1.96 0.39 6.69
N PHE A 13 1.18 -0.18 5.76
CA PHE A 13 1.70 -0.73 4.52
C PHE A 13 2.35 0.35 3.65
N ALA A 14 1.65 1.46 3.42
CA ALA A 14 2.15 2.55 2.60
C ALA A 14 3.34 3.27 3.25
N GLU A 15 3.33 3.45 4.58
CA GLU A 15 4.43 4.03 5.35
C GLU A 15 5.70 3.20 5.21
N MET A 16 5.60 1.88 5.39
CA MET A 16 6.76 0.99 5.24
C MET A 16 7.34 1.05 3.82
N ILE A 17 6.51 1.13 2.78
CA ILE A 17 7.01 1.26 1.40
C ILE A 17 7.67 2.63 1.23
N ALA A 18 7.05 3.71 1.72
CA ALA A 18 7.60 5.06 1.67
C ALA A 18 8.99 5.12 2.32
N ASP A 19 9.16 4.49 3.49
CA ASP A 19 10.44 4.36 4.17
C ASP A 19 11.47 3.58 3.34
N LEU A 20 11.07 2.45 2.76
CA LEU A 20 11.96 1.63 1.92
C LEU A 20 12.50 2.41 0.71
N VAL A 21 11.68 3.28 0.12
CA VAL A 21 12.06 4.09 -1.03
C VAL A 21 12.52 5.51 -0.68
N ARG A 22 12.56 5.84 0.62
CA ARG A 22 12.93 7.17 1.15
C ARG A 22 12.06 8.29 0.57
N SER A 23 10.76 8.08 0.52
CA SER A 23 9.74 9.06 0.13
C SER A 23 8.96 9.52 1.37
N GLY A 24 8.43 10.74 1.33
CA GLY A 24 7.36 11.13 2.24
C GLY A 24 6.04 10.45 1.88
N LEU A 25 5.17 10.28 2.87
CA LEU A 25 3.80 9.82 2.71
C LEU A 25 2.83 10.92 3.17
N ASP A 26 1.79 11.17 2.38
CA ASP A 26 0.59 11.91 2.80
C ASP A 26 -0.51 10.90 3.12
N ASP A 27 -0.60 10.52 4.40
CA ASP A 27 -1.53 9.51 4.90
C ASP A 27 -2.99 9.97 4.77
N GLY A 28 -3.25 11.27 4.94
CA GLY A 28 -4.56 11.90 4.76
C GLY A 28 -5.04 11.81 3.32
N ALA A 29 -4.19 12.16 2.34
CA ALA A 29 -4.50 12.05 0.92
C ALA A 29 -4.69 10.58 0.50
N LEU A 30 -3.85 9.67 1.00
CA LEU A 30 -3.99 8.24 0.77
C LEU A 30 -5.34 7.73 1.28
N THR A 31 -5.67 8.02 2.54
CA THR A 31 -6.90 7.53 3.17
C THR A 31 -8.12 8.08 2.44
N ALA A 32 -8.16 9.39 2.17
CA ALA A 32 -9.26 10.01 1.44
C ALA A 32 -9.42 9.43 0.02
N GLY A 33 -8.31 9.18 -0.67
CA GLY A 33 -8.31 8.57 -2.00
C GLY A 33 -8.89 7.16 -1.99
N VAL A 34 -8.46 6.30 -1.06
CA VAL A 34 -8.98 4.95 -0.93
C VAL A 34 -10.45 4.93 -0.53
N GLU A 35 -10.91 5.84 0.34
CA GLU A 35 -12.34 5.97 0.67
C GLU A 35 -13.22 6.32 -0.54
N SER A 36 -12.65 6.97 -1.55
CA SER A 36 -13.35 7.30 -2.80
C SER A 36 -13.28 6.21 -3.88
N SER A 37 -12.54 5.12 -3.62
CA SER A 37 -12.35 3.99 -4.54
C SER A 37 -13.33 2.84 -4.26
N ASP A 38 -13.51 1.97 -5.25
CA ASP A 38 -14.35 0.78 -5.16
C ASP A 38 -13.73 -0.36 -5.97
N ALA A 39 -13.48 -1.51 -5.35
CA ALA A 39 -12.90 -2.68 -6.01
C ALA A 39 -13.67 -3.17 -7.24
N ASP A 40 -14.97 -2.88 -7.33
CA ASP A 40 -15.80 -3.28 -8.47
C ASP A 40 -15.86 -2.22 -9.60
N ASP A 41 -15.44 -0.97 -9.35
CA ASP A 41 -15.68 0.16 -10.27
C ASP A 41 -14.45 1.06 -10.50
N SER A 42 -13.70 1.41 -9.44
CA SER A 42 -12.68 2.44 -9.50
C SER A 42 -11.45 2.19 -8.62
N TRP A 43 -10.27 2.49 -9.18
CA TRP A 43 -9.00 2.42 -8.48
C TRP A 43 -8.48 3.81 -8.14
N PHE A 44 -7.93 3.96 -6.93
CA PHE A 44 -7.16 5.13 -6.54
C PHE A 44 -5.67 4.91 -6.78
N GLY A 45 -5.06 5.74 -7.62
CA GLY A 45 -3.62 5.74 -7.87
C GLY A 45 -2.88 6.65 -6.88
N PHE A 46 -1.79 6.16 -6.32
CA PHE A 46 -0.92 6.88 -5.41
C PHE A 46 0.54 6.64 -5.78
N VAL A 47 1.34 7.70 -5.84
CA VAL A 47 2.73 7.61 -6.27
C VAL A 47 3.65 8.02 -5.12
N LEU A 48 4.64 7.17 -4.84
CA LEU A 48 5.77 7.49 -3.99
C LEU A 48 6.97 7.83 -4.89
N ASP A 49 7.34 9.11 -4.91
CA ASP A 49 8.43 9.62 -5.74
C ASP A 49 9.81 9.43 -5.08
N GLY A 50 10.04 8.21 -4.60
CA GLY A 50 11.27 7.77 -3.94
C GLY A 50 12.33 7.23 -4.91
N ARG A 51 13.26 6.43 -4.39
CA ARG A 51 14.30 5.75 -5.17
C ARG A 51 14.36 4.26 -4.82
N PRO A 52 13.75 3.36 -5.63
CA PRO A 52 13.05 3.63 -6.90
C PRO A 52 11.68 4.28 -6.70
N ARG A 53 11.12 4.83 -7.78
CA ARG A 53 9.73 5.30 -7.82
C ARG A 53 8.79 4.12 -7.71
N VAL A 54 7.73 4.27 -6.92
CA VAL A 54 6.71 3.23 -6.72
C VAL A 54 5.34 3.80 -7.03
N GLU A 55 4.61 3.12 -7.88
CA GLU A 55 3.21 3.44 -8.18
C GLU A 55 2.34 2.38 -7.51
N MET A 56 1.38 2.83 -6.70
CA MET A 56 0.46 1.97 -5.99
C MET A 56 -0.95 2.28 -6.47
N ARG A 57 -1.75 1.24 -6.65
CA ARG A 57 -3.16 1.33 -6.99
C ARG A 57 -3.93 0.62 -5.89
N PHE A 58 -4.95 1.27 -5.37
CA PHE A 58 -5.77 0.79 -4.28
C PHE A 58 -7.24 0.73 -4.70
N ALA A 59 -7.94 -0.30 -4.28
CA ALA A 59 -9.38 -0.38 -4.43
C ALA A 59 -10.01 -0.94 -3.15
N ARG A 60 -10.99 -0.23 -2.60
CA ARG A 60 -11.57 -0.52 -1.29
C ARG A 60 -12.67 -1.57 -1.38
N THR A 61 -12.78 -2.39 -0.34
CA THR A 61 -14.00 -3.13 0.04
C THR A 61 -14.36 -2.82 1.50
N ASP A 62 -15.39 -3.46 2.06
CA ASP A 62 -15.84 -3.21 3.44
C ASP A 62 -14.70 -3.35 4.47
N GLU A 63 -13.98 -4.48 4.45
CA GLU A 63 -12.95 -4.80 5.46
C GLU A 63 -11.52 -4.84 4.92
N THR A 64 -11.36 -4.92 3.60
CA THR A 64 -10.05 -5.07 2.96
C THR A 64 -9.80 -4.01 1.90
N VAL A 65 -8.55 -3.87 1.51
CA VAL A 65 -8.11 -3.05 0.39
C VAL A 65 -7.36 -3.96 -0.58
N LEU A 66 -7.77 -3.94 -1.85
CA LEU A 66 -7.00 -4.52 -2.92
C LEU A 66 -5.86 -3.56 -3.26
N VAL A 67 -4.65 -4.10 -3.30
CA VAL A 67 -3.43 -3.35 -3.59
C VAL A 67 -2.83 -3.92 -4.86
N ASP A 68 -2.38 -3.05 -5.76
CA ASP A 68 -1.43 -3.39 -6.81
C ASP A 68 -0.26 -2.41 -6.76
N VAL A 69 0.96 -2.94 -6.76
CA VAL A 69 2.20 -2.18 -6.66
C VAL A 69 3.04 -2.40 -7.90
N GLU A 70 3.45 -1.31 -8.52
CA GLU A 70 4.31 -1.27 -9.69
C GLU A 70 5.59 -0.52 -9.36
N LEU A 71 6.73 -1.09 -9.72
CA LEU A 71 8.05 -0.57 -9.44
C LEU A 71 8.70 -0.09 -10.73
N ASP A 72 9.19 1.15 -10.73
CA ASP A 72 9.98 1.66 -11.85
C ASP A 72 11.45 1.25 -11.66
N GLY A 73 11.87 0.21 -12.36
CA GLY A 73 13.26 -0.27 -12.41
C GLY A 73 13.54 -1.61 -11.72
N ILE A 74 14.81 -2.03 -11.79
CA ILE A 74 15.26 -3.40 -11.47
C ILE A 74 15.71 -3.48 -10.01
N GLY A 75 14.76 -3.66 -9.11
CA GLY A 75 15.03 -3.86 -7.69
C GLY A 75 14.45 -5.17 -7.18
N GLU A 76 14.90 -6.33 -7.69
CA GLU A 76 14.45 -7.65 -7.19
C GLU A 76 14.42 -7.74 -5.64
N PRO A 77 15.41 -7.21 -4.89
CA PRO A 77 15.34 -7.21 -3.42
C PRO A 77 14.20 -6.37 -2.85
N LEU A 78 13.82 -5.27 -3.51
CA LEU A 78 12.70 -4.44 -3.09
C LEU A 78 11.38 -5.13 -3.41
N GLU A 79 11.24 -5.70 -4.60
CA GLU A 79 10.06 -6.46 -5.00
C GLU A 79 9.76 -7.59 -4.00
N VAL A 80 10.78 -8.36 -3.61
CA VAL A 80 10.65 -9.40 -2.58
C VAL A 80 10.21 -8.83 -1.23
N ARG A 81 10.75 -7.69 -0.79
CA ARG A 81 10.37 -7.06 0.49
C ARG A 81 8.94 -6.57 0.48
N ILE A 82 8.49 -5.93 -0.61
CA ILE A 82 7.11 -5.48 -0.73
C ILE A 82 6.17 -6.69 -0.81
N GLY A 83 6.57 -7.76 -1.51
CA GLY A 83 5.79 -9.01 -1.57
C GLY A 83 5.60 -9.64 -0.19
N LEU A 84 6.68 -9.73 0.61
CA LEU A 84 6.61 -10.22 1.98
C LEU A 84 5.75 -9.33 2.89
N LEU A 85 5.84 -8.02 2.73
CA LEU A 85 4.99 -7.07 3.44
C LEU A 85 3.52 -7.27 3.08
N LEU A 86 3.22 -7.44 1.80
CA LEU A 86 1.87 -7.70 1.32
C LEU A 86 1.30 -8.99 1.93
N ASP A 87 2.08 -10.07 1.97
CA ASP A 87 1.70 -11.33 2.60
C ASP A 87 1.43 -11.18 4.10
N LEU A 88 2.26 -10.40 4.80
CA LEU A 88 2.09 -10.10 6.22
C LEU A 88 0.79 -9.33 6.47
N CYS A 89 0.57 -8.26 5.72
CA CYS A 89 -0.60 -7.39 5.81
C CYS A 89 -1.89 -8.05 5.30
N ASN A 90 -1.78 -9.11 4.49
CA ASN A 90 -2.89 -9.99 4.15
C ASN A 90 -3.28 -10.88 5.33
N ARG A 91 -2.28 -11.51 5.97
CA ARG A 91 -2.50 -12.53 6.99
C ARG A 91 -2.86 -11.98 8.37
N TYR A 92 -2.30 -10.83 8.74
CA TYR A 92 -2.44 -10.27 10.08
C TYR A 92 -3.06 -8.88 10.02
N ARG A 93 -4.05 -8.65 10.87
CA ARG A 93 -4.61 -7.32 11.10
C ARG A 93 -3.74 -6.61 12.13
N LEU A 94 -3.04 -5.56 11.72
CA LEU A 94 -2.27 -4.72 12.64
C LEU A 94 -3.27 -3.90 13.46
N THR A 95 -3.14 -3.98 14.78
CA THR A 95 -3.82 -3.10 15.70
C THR A 95 -2.84 -2.01 16.12
N PRO A 96 -3.23 -0.73 16.12
CA PRO A 96 -2.37 0.30 16.71
C PRO A 96 -2.07 -0.09 18.15
N ASP A 97 -0.82 0.11 18.59
CA ASP A 97 -0.50 -0.02 20.01
C ASP A 97 -1.42 0.92 20.79
N ALA A 98 -2.07 0.37 21.81
CA ALA A 98 -2.82 1.16 22.79
C ALA A 98 -1.80 1.94 23.62
N GLY A 99 -1.34 3.08 23.08
CA GLY A 99 -0.55 4.07 23.80
C GLY A 99 -1.32 4.74 24.92
#